data_AF-A0A835EVL0-F1
#
_entry.id   AF-A0A835EVL0-F1
#
_cell.length_a   1.000
_cell.length_b   1.000
_cell.length_c   1.000
_cell.angle_alpha   90.00
_cell.angle_beta   90.00
_cell.angle_gamma   90.00
#
_symmetry.space_group_name_H-M   'P 1'
#
loop_
_entity.id
_entity.type
_entity.pdbx_description
1 polymer ?
#
loop_
_entity_poly.entity_id
_entity_poly.type
_entity_poly.pdbx_seq_one_letter_code
_entity_poly.pdbx_strand_id
1 'polypeptide(L)'
;MMVLEMVGARKNMNKSSKTSSKYFPQWVYERLDEYCVNTGEIGVDTKIVSKLIIVGLWCIQLQPTNRPSMTRVVEMLESRANDL
;
A
#
# COMPACT_ATOMS: atom_id res chain seq x y z
N MET A 1 3.00 4.41 9.61
CA MET A 1 2.62 3.03 9.19
C MET A 1 3.80 2.48 8.45
N MET A 2 4.50 1.52 9.05
CA MET A 2 5.81 1.09 8.56
C MET A 2 5.77 0.59 7.11
N VAL A 3 4.77 -0.23 6.75
CA VAL A 3 4.65 -0.83 5.40
C VAL A 3 4.45 0.23 4.31
N LEU A 4 3.53 1.18 4.50
CA LEU A 4 3.29 2.25 3.53
C LEU A 4 4.46 3.26 3.46
N GLU A 5 5.29 3.34 4.51
CA GLU A 5 6.51 4.15 4.50
C GLU A 5 7.64 3.48 3.72
N MET A 6 7.75 2.14 3.73
CA MET A 6 8.72 1.40 2.90
C MET A 6 8.46 1.57 1.39
N VAL A 7 7.20 1.72 0.99
CA VAL A 7 6.80 1.98 -0.41
C VAL A 7 6.88 3.48 -0.76
N GLY A 8 7.29 4.35 0.18
CA GLY A 8 7.41 5.78 -0.05
C GLY A 8 6.08 6.53 -0.19
N ALA A 9 4.94 5.89 0.11
CA ALA A 9 3.61 6.44 -0.12
C ALA A 9 3.37 7.78 0.61
N ARG A 10 3.99 7.95 1.79
CA ARG A 10 3.85 9.15 2.63
C ARG A 10 4.67 10.36 2.11
N LYS A 11 5.84 10.13 1.50
CA LYS A 11 6.68 11.21 0.94
C LYS A 11 6.05 11.83 -0.30
N ASN A 12 5.32 11.06 -1.09
CA ASN A 12 4.64 11.54 -2.29
C ASN A 12 3.37 12.34 -1.98
N MET A 13 2.67 12.06 -0.88
CA MET A 13 1.53 12.86 -0.42
C MET A 13 1.94 14.32 -0.12
N ASN A 14 3.08 14.53 0.54
CA ASN A 14 3.58 15.87 0.87
C ASN A 14 4.04 16.67 -0.38
N LYS A 15 4.43 15.99 -1.47
CA LYS A 15 4.76 16.64 -2.75
C LYS A 15 3.51 16.96 -3.58
N SER A 16 2.43 16.20 -3.41
CA SER A 16 1.15 16.35 -4.11
C SER A 16 0.22 17.33 -3.38
N SER A 17 0.71 18.53 -3.05
CA SER A 17 0.05 19.59 -2.28
C SER A 17 -1.26 20.18 -2.88
N LYS A 18 -1.91 19.48 -3.82
CA LYS A 18 -3.13 19.90 -4.51
C LYS A 18 -4.39 19.06 -4.23
N THR A 19 -4.34 18.01 -3.41
CA THR A 19 -5.51 17.17 -3.11
C THR A 19 -6.00 17.36 -1.68
N SER A 20 -6.57 18.52 -1.38
CA SER A 20 -7.05 18.93 -0.04
C SER A 20 -8.33 18.23 0.44
N SER A 21 -8.80 17.16 -0.22
CA SER A 21 -10.08 16.51 0.15
C SER A 21 -10.13 14.98 0.06
N LYS A 22 -9.10 14.29 -0.46
CA LYS A 22 -9.16 12.81 -0.58
C LYS A 22 -8.56 12.12 0.66
N TYR A 23 -9.27 11.13 1.18
CA TYR A 23 -8.82 10.28 2.27
C TYR A 23 -7.57 9.49 1.85
N PHE A 24 -6.54 9.44 2.72
CA PHE A 24 -5.23 8.87 2.41
C PHE A 24 -5.27 7.45 1.80
N PRO A 25 -6.04 6.49 2.34
CA PRO A 25 -6.22 5.17 1.73
C PRO A 25 -6.69 5.20 0.27
N GLN A 26 -7.66 6.06 -0.04
CA GLN A 26 -8.20 6.18 -1.39
C GLN A 26 -7.17 6.80 -2.34
N TRP A 27 -6.43 7.82 -1.86
CA TRP A 27 -5.38 8.46 -2.64
C TRP A 27 -4.24 7.50 -3.00
N VAL A 28 -3.84 6.63 -2.06
CA VAL A 28 -2.80 5.62 -2.31
C VAL A 28 -3.29 4.56 -3.29
N TYR A 29 -4.55 4.11 -3.16
CA TYR A 29 -5.12 3.10 -4.04
C TYR A 29 -5.24 3.57 -5.50
N GLU A 30 -5.70 4.82 -5.72
CA GLU A 30 -5.80 5.39 -7.07
C GLU A 30 -4.43 5.53 -7.77
N ARG A 31 -3.35 5.65 -7.00
CA ARG A 31 -1.97 5.79 -7.52
C ARG A 31 -1.18 4.49 -7.50
N LEU A 32 -1.81 3.36 -7.19
CA LEU A 32 -1.15 2.07 -7.05
C LEU A 32 -0.38 1.70 -8.35
N ASP A 33 -0.94 2.04 -9.51
CA ASP A 33 -0.30 1.84 -10.81
C ASP A 33 0.98 2.68 -10.97
N GLU A 34 0.96 3.97 -10.57
CA GLU A 34 2.13 4.85 -10.57
C GLU A 34 3.26 4.29 -9.68
N TYR A 35 2.91 3.76 -8.49
CA TYR A 35 3.88 3.11 -7.62
C TYR A 35 4.44 1.83 -8.24
N CYS A 36 3.62 1.05 -8.94
CA CYS A 36 4.07 -0.16 -9.63
C CYS A 36 5.03 0.17 -10.77
N VAL A 37 4.69 1.14 -11.62
CA VAL A 37 5.51 1.56 -12.77
C VAL A 37 6.85 2.11 -12.30
N ASN A 38 6.86 3.05 -11.35
CA ASN A 38 8.09 3.65 -10.83
C ASN A 38 9.00 2.63 -10.13
N THR A 39 8.44 1.55 -9.59
CA THR A 39 9.20 0.51 -8.89
C THR A 39 9.68 -0.60 -9.84
N GLY A 40 8.92 -0.87 -10.91
CA GLY A 40 9.34 -1.74 -12.00
C GLY A 40 10.55 -1.21 -12.78
N GLU A 41 10.66 0.12 -12.93
CA GLU A 41 11.85 0.76 -13.52
C GLU A 41 13.12 0.58 -12.65
N ILE A 42 12.96 0.38 -11.35
CA ILE A 42 14.04 0.13 -10.39
C ILE A 42 14.36 -1.37 -10.26
N GLY A 43 13.67 -2.23 -11.02
CA GLY A 43 13.88 -3.68 -11.03
C GLY A 43 13.27 -4.41 -9.82
N VAL A 44 12.39 -3.75 -9.07
CA VAL A 44 11.66 -4.37 -7.95
C VAL A 44 10.35 -4.95 -8.49
N ASP A 45 9.99 -6.15 -8.03
CA ASP A 45 8.76 -6.83 -8.46
C ASP A 45 7.53 -6.00 -8.11
N THR A 46 6.84 -5.52 -9.14
CA THR A 46 5.65 -4.68 -9.03
C THR A 46 4.54 -5.38 -8.26
N LYS A 47 4.49 -6.72 -8.30
CA LYS A 47 3.51 -7.50 -7.55
C LYS A 47 3.74 -7.42 -6.04
N ILE A 48 5.00 -7.35 -5.60
CA ILE A 48 5.34 -7.19 -4.18
C ILE A 48 4.88 -5.82 -3.69
N VAL A 49 5.06 -4.78 -4.50
CA VAL A 49 4.65 -3.41 -4.18
C VAL A 49 3.13 -3.30 -4.03
N SER A 50 2.38 -3.81 -5.01
CA SER A 50 0.91 -3.89 -4.96
C SER A 50 0.44 -4.58 -3.68
N LYS A 51 1.05 -5.72 -3.35
CA LYS A 51 0.73 -6.50 -2.17
C LYS A 51 0.98 -5.73 -0.87
N LEU A 52 2.14 -5.08 -0.74
CA LEU A 52 2.47 -4.26 0.42
C LEU A 52 1.50 -3.10 0.60
N ILE A 53 1.08 -2.46 -0.50
CA ILE A 53 0.08 -1.38 -0.46
C ILE A 53 -1.27 -1.93 0.01
N ILE A 54 -1.76 -3.02 -0.57
CA ILE A 54 -3.08 -3.60 -0.23
C ILE A 54 -3.11 -4.04 1.23
N VAL A 55 -2.10 -4.79 1.67
CA VAL A 55 -1.97 -5.24 3.07
C VAL A 55 -1.87 -4.05 4.02
N GLY A 56 -1.10 -3.02 3.64
CA GLY A 56 -1.03 -1.75 4.35
C GLY A 56 -2.41 -1.11 4.50
N LEU A 57 -3.15 -0.96 3.41
CA LEU A 57 -4.51 -0.38 3.42
C LEU A 57 -5.47 -1.18 4.31
N TRP A 58 -5.38 -2.51 4.32
CA TRP A 58 -6.15 -3.36 5.24
C TRP A 58 -5.84 -3.09 6.71
N CYS A 59 -4.59 -2.79 7.05
CA CYS A 59 -4.19 -2.51 8.43
C CYS A 59 -4.69 -1.15 8.96
N ILE A 60 -5.05 -0.19 8.10
CA ILE A 60 -5.60 1.12 8.51
C ILE A 60 -7.08 1.30 8.23
N GLN A 61 -7.81 0.23 7.93
CA GLN A 61 -9.25 0.34 7.79
C GLN A 61 -9.88 1.04 9.01
N LEU A 62 -10.87 1.90 8.73
CA LEU A 62 -11.56 2.67 9.75
C LEU A 62 -12.33 1.76 10.71
N GLN A 63 -12.88 0.67 10.17
CA GLN A 63 -13.60 -0.33 10.94
C GLN A 63 -12.63 -1.33 11.57
N PRO A 64 -12.60 -1.46 12.91
CA PRO A 64 -11.65 -2.34 13.60
C PRO A 64 -11.89 -3.82 13.30
N THR A 65 -13.13 -4.22 13.00
CA THR A 65 -13.49 -5.61 12.65
C THR A 65 -12.84 -6.10 11.36
N ASN A 66 -12.48 -5.18 10.47
CA ASN A 66 -11.90 -5.53 9.18
C ASN A 66 -10.37 -5.45 9.20
N ARG A 67 -9.77 -5.01 10.32
CA ARG A 67 -8.32 -5.02 10.46
C ARG A 67 -7.87 -6.46 10.69
N PRO A 68 -6.98 -7.00 9.83
CA PRO A 68 -6.42 -8.32 10.05
C PRO A 68 -5.56 -8.34 11.31
N SER A 69 -5.48 -9.51 11.97
CA SER A 69 -4.51 -9.75 13.03
C SER A 69 -3.09 -9.74 12.46
N MET A 70 -2.08 -9.48 13.31
CA MET A 70 -0.68 -9.51 12.87
C MET A 70 -0.27 -10.85 12.26
N THR A 71 -0.80 -11.96 12.77
CA THR A 71 -0.59 -13.30 12.18
C THR A 71 -1.11 -13.35 10.74
N ARG A 72 -2.34 -12.86 10.52
CA ARG A 72 -2.93 -12.82 9.19
C ARG A 72 -2.19 -11.88 8.24
N VAL A 73 -1.70 -10.75 8.74
CA VAL A 73 -0.86 -9.83 7.97
C VAL A 73 0.42 -10.51 7.49
N VAL A 74 1.10 -11.27 8.36
CA VAL A 74 2.31 -12.02 7.98
C VAL A 74 1.99 -13.10 6.94
N GLU A 75 0.93 -13.88 7.13
CA GLU A 75 0.46 -14.84 6.11
C GLU A 75 0.19 -14.17 4.76
N MET A 76 -0.49 -13.02 4.78
CA MET A 76 -0.77 -12.22 3.58
C MET A 76 0.49 -11.61 2.98
N LEU A 77 1.61 -11.51 3.69
CA LEU A 77 2.89 -11.05 3.14
C LEU A 77 3.72 -12.22 2.58
N GLU A 78 3.68 -13.37 3.25
CA GLU A 78 4.40 -14.59 2.85
C GLU A 78 3.71 -15.36 1.70
N SER A 79 2.40 -15.18 1.50
CA SER A 79 1.69 -15.81 0.37
C SER A 79 2.29 -15.42 -0.98
N ARG A 80 2.05 -16.19 -2.05
CA ARG A 80 2.53 -15.75 -3.37
C ARG A 80 1.71 -14.54 -3.82
N ALA A 81 2.31 -13.66 -4.61
CA ALA A 81 1.64 -12.43 -5.03
C ALA A 81 0.41 -12.64 -5.93
N ASN A 82 0.15 -13.88 -6.37
CA ASN A 82 -1.06 -14.26 -7.11
C ASN A 82 -2.21 -14.77 -6.20
N ASP A 83 -1.99 -14.92 -4.89
CA ASP A 83 -2.97 -15.50 -3.94
C ASP A 83 -3.69 -14.44 -3.09
N LEU A 84 -3.69 -13.17 -3.53
CA LEU A 84 -4.34 -12.05 -2.83
C LEU A 84 -5.61 -11.59 -3.55
#